data_AF-A0AAV2Q8M3-F1
#
_entry.id   AF-A0AAV2Q8M3-F1
#
_cell.length_a   1.000
_cell.length_b   1.000
_cell.length_c   1.000
_cell.angle_alpha   90.00
_cell.angle_beta   90.00
_cell.angle_gamma   90.00
#
_symmetry.space_group_name_H-M   'P 1'
#
loop_
_entity.id
_entity.type
_entity.pdbx_description
1 polymer ?
#
loop_
_entity_poly.entity_id
_entity_poly.type
_entity_poly.pdbx_seq_one_letter_code
_entity_poly.pdbx_strand_id
1 'polypeptide(L)'
;WPYIAINMCTEEEKLNIINDHLSTLSSKPNVENTYSLLTPPPVWAELTTDMGRQLVASRDIIAGEVVFTETPIVPAIPRPEAVSVCLSCLRNLPKKDYNCCSGCGAPLCSNACEANRHSQEECHILSR
;
A
#
# COMPACT_ATOMS: atom_id res chain seq x y z
N TRP A 1 -23.44 0.96 14.71
CA TRP A 1 -22.43 0.60 13.71
C TRP A 1 -21.30 -0.07 14.47
N PRO A 2 -21.24 -1.41 14.50
CA PRO A 2 -20.29 -2.10 15.37
C PRO A 2 -18.86 -1.86 14.84
N TYR A 3 -17.95 -1.70 15.78
CA TYR A 3 -16.53 -1.43 15.58
C TYR A 3 -15.90 -2.39 14.56
N ILE A 4 -15.20 -1.84 13.58
CA ILE A 4 -14.33 -2.57 12.65
C ILE A 4 -13.04 -2.86 13.43
N ALA A 5 -12.82 -4.10 13.82
CA ALA A 5 -11.59 -4.51 14.46
C ALA A 5 -10.50 -4.63 13.39
N ILE A 6 -9.54 -3.70 13.40
CA ILE A 6 -8.25 -3.94 12.76
C ILE A 6 -7.55 -4.96 13.67
N ASN A 7 -6.96 -6.01 13.09
CA ASN A 7 -6.08 -6.91 13.84
C ASN A 7 -4.84 -6.11 14.28
N MET A 8 -4.95 -5.47 15.44
CA MET A 8 -3.87 -4.74 16.09
C MET A 8 -2.91 -5.74 16.71
N CYS A 9 -1.61 -5.45 16.67
CA CYS A 9 -0.60 -6.31 17.31
C CYS A 9 -0.90 -6.48 18.81
N THR A 10 -0.78 -7.72 19.29
CA THR A 10 -0.93 -8.07 20.71
C THR A 10 0.35 -7.74 21.50
N GLU A 11 0.24 -7.57 22.83
CA GLU A 11 1.40 -7.22 23.68
C GLU A 11 2.53 -8.26 23.69
N GLU A 12 2.22 -9.55 23.47
CA GLU A 12 3.22 -10.64 23.43
C GLU A 12 4.06 -10.62 22.13
N GLU A 13 3.51 -10.07 21.04
CA GLU A 13 4.22 -9.94 19.76
C GLU A 13 5.30 -8.84 19.82
N LYS A 14 5.14 -7.85 20.70
CA LYS A 14 6.04 -6.70 20.85
C LYS A 14 7.43 -7.06 21.42
N LEU A 15 7.51 -8.09 22.26
CA LEU A 15 8.75 -8.44 23.00
C LEU A 15 9.73 -9.32 22.20
N ASN A 16 9.24 -10.10 21.24
CA ASN A 16 10.09 -10.96 20.41
C ASN A 16 10.84 -10.20 19.30
N ILE A 17 10.42 -8.96 19.00
CA ILE A 17 10.94 -8.14 17.88
C ILE A 17 12.25 -7.41 18.24
N ILE A 18 12.48 -7.10 19.53
CA ILE A 18 13.67 -6.34 19.98
C ILE A 18 14.97 -7.14 19.78
N ASN A 19 14.92 -8.47 19.85
CA ASN A 19 16.13 -9.31 19.80
C ASN A 19 16.64 -9.61 18.38
N ASP A 20 15.84 -9.40 17.34
CA ASP A 20 16.24 -9.68 15.94
C ASP A 20 16.71 -8.40 15.19
N HIS A 21 16.66 -7.26 15.87
CA HIS A 21 16.98 -5.93 15.35
C HIS A 21 18.45 -5.72 14.96
N LEU A 22 19.35 -6.65 15.32
CA LEU A 22 20.80 -6.54 15.09
C LEU A 22 21.29 -7.30 13.84
N SER A 23 20.46 -8.10 13.18
CA SER A 23 20.88 -8.99 12.08
C SER A 23 20.56 -8.47 10.66
N THR A 24 19.67 -7.48 10.52
CA THR A 24 19.05 -7.12 9.22
C THR A 24 19.41 -5.73 8.67
N LEU A 25 20.56 -5.17 9.04
CA LEU A 25 21.08 -3.88 8.51
C LEU A 25 21.55 -3.93 7.04
N SER A 26 21.28 -4.98 6.27
CA SER A 26 21.80 -5.13 4.91
C SER A 26 20.78 -5.67 3.92
N SER A 27 19.86 -4.81 3.48
CA SER A 27 19.43 -4.71 2.07
C SER A 27 18.36 -3.65 1.92
N LYS A 28 18.74 -2.46 1.42
CA LYS A 28 17.77 -1.46 0.94
C LYS A 28 17.12 -1.99 -0.34
N PRO A 29 15.79 -2.04 -0.48
CA PRO A 29 15.19 -2.24 -1.79
C PRO A 29 15.48 -1.00 -2.65
N ASN A 30 16.22 -1.19 -3.73
CA ASN A 30 16.43 -0.19 -4.77
C ASN A 30 15.10 -0.02 -5.53
N VAL A 31 14.40 1.08 -5.27
CA VAL A 31 13.28 1.53 -6.10
C VAL A 31 13.76 2.78 -6.83
N GLU A 32 14.62 2.56 -7.82
CA GLU A 32 14.85 3.54 -8.89
C GLU A 32 13.54 3.68 -9.68
N ASN A 33 12.80 4.72 -9.31
CA ASN A 33 11.66 5.25 -10.04
C ASN A 33 12.09 5.67 -11.46
N THR A 34 11.90 4.78 -12.43
CA THR A 34 11.91 5.12 -13.86
C THR A 34 10.53 5.60 -14.35
N TYR A 35 9.76 6.28 -13.50
CA TYR A 35 8.53 6.94 -13.95
C TYR A 35 8.92 8.00 -14.99
N SER A 36 8.40 7.87 -16.22
CA SER A 36 8.56 8.78 -17.37
C SER A 36 9.64 8.48 -18.44
N LEU A 37 9.70 7.25 -18.96
CA LEU A 37 10.26 7.09 -20.32
C LEU A 37 9.20 7.44 -21.39
N LEU A 38 9.00 8.76 -21.53
CA LEU A 38 8.81 9.56 -22.76
C LEU A 38 7.63 9.35 -23.72
N THR A 39 6.72 8.40 -23.52
CA THR A 39 5.48 8.35 -24.32
C THR A 39 4.25 8.61 -23.47
N PRO A 40 3.35 9.53 -23.86
CA PRO A 40 2.05 9.63 -23.21
C PRO A 40 1.34 8.27 -23.30
N PRO A 41 0.50 7.91 -22.32
CA PRO A 41 -0.35 6.72 -22.40
C PRO A 41 -1.02 6.64 -23.79
N PRO A 42 -1.13 5.46 -24.42
CA PRO A 42 -1.77 5.31 -25.73
C PRO A 42 -3.31 5.43 -25.64
N VAL A 43 -3.79 6.41 -24.87
CA VAL A 43 -5.21 6.71 -24.67
C VAL A 43 -5.46 8.22 -24.63
N TRP A 44 -6.66 8.62 -24.99
CA TRP A 44 -7.16 9.99 -24.82
C TRP A 44 -8.61 9.95 -24.28
N ALA A 45 -9.05 11.03 -23.65
CA ALA A 45 -10.38 11.11 -23.07
C ALA A 45 -11.39 11.72 -24.06
N GLU A 46 -12.49 11.01 -24.30
CA GLU A 46 -13.61 11.46 -25.14
C GLU A 46 -14.88 11.61 -24.31
N LEU A 47 -15.79 12.49 -24.75
CA LEU A 47 -17.15 12.57 -24.25
C LEU A 47 -18.13 12.30 -25.40
N THR A 48 -18.91 11.24 -25.30
CA THR A 48 -19.99 10.95 -26.26
C THR A 48 -21.36 11.08 -25.61
N THR A 49 -22.40 11.22 -26.42
CA THR A 49 -23.78 11.37 -25.95
C THR A 49 -24.38 10.07 -25.42
N ASP A 50 -23.92 8.92 -25.92
CA ASP A 50 -24.42 7.58 -25.61
C ASP A 50 -23.71 6.94 -24.41
N MET A 51 -22.39 7.13 -24.28
CA MET A 51 -21.56 6.49 -23.24
C MET A 51 -21.00 7.46 -22.20
N GLY A 52 -21.04 8.78 -22.46
CA GLY A 52 -20.42 9.76 -21.58
C GLY A 52 -18.90 9.76 -21.70
N ARG A 53 -18.18 9.87 -20.58
CA ARG A 53 -16.71 9.98 -20.57
C ARG A 53 -16.07 8.60 -20.77
N GLN A 54 -15.17 8.50 -21.73
CA GLN A 54 -14.47 7.28 -22.07
C GLN A 54 -12.99 7.51 -22.36
N LEU A 55 -12.18 6.47 -22.21
CA LEU A 55 -10.80 6.44 -22.67
C LEU A 55 -10.75 5.67 -23.99
N VAL A 56 -10.20 6.29 -25.02
CA VAL A 56 -10.10 5.73 -26.37
C VAL A 56 -8.63 5.51 -26.71
N ALA A 57 -8.30 4.33 -27.25
CA ALA A 57 -6.93 4.03 -27.66
C ALA A 57 -6.47 4.99 -28.77
N SER A 58 -5.23 5.49 -28.68
CA SER A 58 -4.64 6.39 -29.69
C SER A 58 -3.82 5.67 -30.76
N ARG A 59 -3.58 4.36 -30.58
CA ARG A 59 -2.91 3.44 -31.51
C ARG A 59 -3.27 2.00 -31.15
N ASP A 60 -2.81 1.06 -31.96
CA ASP A 60 -2.88 -0.37 -31.62
C ASP A 60 -2.09 -0.68 -30.33
N ILE A 61 -2.67 -1.51 -29.46
CA ILE A 61 -2.12 -1.94 -28.17
C ILE A 61 -1.92 -3.46 -28.25
N ILE A 62 -0.70 -3.93 -27.98
CA ILE A 62 -0.39 -5.35 -28.05
C ILE A 62 -0.76 -6.06 -26.74
N ALA A 63 -0.99 -7.37 -26.80
CA ALA A 63 -1.31 -8.16 -25.62
C ALA A 63 -0.18 -8.10 -24.57
N GLY A 64 -0.54 -7.81 -23.33
CA GLY A 64 0.40 -7.67 -22.21
C GLY A 64 1.04 -6.27 -22.06
N GLU A 65 0.70 -5.32 -22.94
CA GLU A 65 1.17 -3.94 -22.83
C GLU A 65 0.46 -3.19 -21.68
N VAL A 66 1.21 -2.37 -20.95
CA VAL A 66 0.66 -1.47 -19.93
C VAL A 66 0.07 -0.24 -20.60
N VAL A 67 -1.26 -0.09 -20.54
CA VAL A 67 -1.97 1.06 -21.14
C VAL A 67 -1.76 2.36 -20.35
N PHE A 68 -1.86 2.33 -19.02
CA PHE A 68 -1.50 3.46 -18.16
C PHE A 68 -1.23 2.97 -16.73
N THR A 69 -0.58 3.80 -15.93
CA THR A 69 -0.36 3.57 -14.50
C THR A 69 -0.77 4.82 -13.73
N GLU A 70 -1.46 4.63 -12.61
CA GLU A 70 -1.87 5.73 -11.74
C GLU A 70 -1.52 5.40 -10.28
N THR A 71 -1.16 6.43 -9.51
CA THR A 71 -0.98 6.30 -8.06
C THR A 71 -2.35 6.40 -7.39
N PRO A 72 -2.73 5.49 -6.48
CA PRO A 72 -4.04 5.54 -5.84
C PRO A 72 -4.24 6.85 -5.08
N ILE A 73 -5.45 7.42 -5.18
CA ILE A 73 -5.83 8.63 -4.45
C ILE A 73 -5.96 8.33 -2.96
N VAL A 74 -6.63 7.24 -2.60
CA VAL A 74 -6.77 6.76 -1.21
C VAL A 74 -6.56 5.24 -1.18
N PRO A 75 -5.47 4.74 -0.59
CA PRO A 75 -5.32 3.31 -0.28
C PRO A 75 -6.11 2.98 0.99
N ALA A 76 -6.91 1.92 0.97
CA ALA A 76 -7.65 1.44 2.14
C ALA A 76 -7.75 -0.08 2.15
N ILE A 77 -7.86 -0.68 3.33
CA ILE A 77 -8.01 -2.13 3.54
C ILE A 77 -9.51 -2.44 3.74
N PRO A 78 -10.20 -3.10 2.78
CA PRO A 78 -11.65 -3.30 2.87
C PRO A 78 -12.08 -4.35 3.90
N ARG A 79 -11.20 -5.31 4.22
CA ARG A 79 -11.47 -6.45 5.12
C ARG A 79 -10.22 -6.78 5.97
N PRO A 80 -9.94 -6.01 7.04
CA PRO A 80 -8.75 -6.20 7.86
C PRO A 80 -8.69 -7.58 8.55
N GLU A 81 -9.83 -8.26 8.67
CA GLU A 81 -9.96 -9.56 9.33
C GLU A 81 -9.47 -10.73 8.47
N ALA A 82 -9.42 -10.57 7.14
CA ALA A 82 -9.21 -11.68 6.20
C ALA A 82 -7.75 -11.86 5.76
N VAL A 83 -6.94 -10.79 5.81
CA VAL A 83 -5.55 -10.81 5.32
C VAL A 83 -4.70 -9.85 6.16
N SER A 84 -3.56 -10.32 6.65
CA SER A 84 -2.52 -9.47 7.21
C SER A 84 -1.83 -8.72 6.06
N VAL A 85 -2.05 -7.41 5.95
CA VAL A 85 -1.38 -6.54 4.96
C VAL A 85 -0.74 -5.35 5.65
N CYS A 86 0.33 -4.82 5.05
CA CYS A 86 0.96 -3.60 5.51
C CYS A 86 0.01 -2.40 5.32
N LEU A 87 -0.26 -1.65 6.38
CA LEU A 87 -1.15 -0.48 6.32
C LEU A 87 -0.66 0.58 5.32
N SER A 88 0.66 0.71 5.17
CA SER A 88 1.28 1.74 4.32
C SER A 88 1.30 1.40 2.82
N CYS A 89 1.63 0.15 2.48
CA CYS A 89 1.96 -0.23 1.09
C CYS A 89 1.09 -1.36 0.55
N LEU A 90 0.13 -1.85 1.35
CA LEU A 90 -0.81 -2.92 1.01
C LEU A 90 -0.14 -4.25 0.62
N ARG A 91 1.15 -4.41 0.89
CA ARG A 91 1.86 -5.68 0.70
C ARG A 91 1.30 -6.72 1.67
N ASN A 92 1.05 -7.93 1.17
CA ASN A 92 0.74 -9.08 2.02
C ASN A 92 1.85 -9.31 3.05
N LEU A 93 1.45 -9.43 4.30
CA LEU A 93 2.32 -9.77 5.40
C LEU A 93 2.27 -11.28 5.65
N PRO A 94 3.40 -11.88 6.05
CA PRO A 94 3.40 -13.23 6.58
C PRO A 94 2.52 -13.32 7.85
N LYS A 95 2.08 -14.54 8.20
CA LYS A 95 1.24 -14.79 9.39
C LYS A 95 1.93 -14.43 10.70
N LYS A 96 3.25 -14.38 10.70
CA LYS A 96 4.15 -14.03 11.80
C LYS A 96 5.32 -13.23 11.22
N ASP A 97 6.06 -12.51 12.05
CA ASP A 97 7.26 -11.75 11.65
C ASP A 97 6.96 -10.52 10.79
N TYR A 98 6.12 -9.62 11.31
CA TYR A 98 5.87 -8.29 10.76
C TYR A 98 6.08 -7.23 11.84
N ASN A 99 6.34 -5.98 11.42
CA ASN A 99 6.56 -4.87 12.34
C ASN A 99 5.23 -4.23 12.70
N CYS A 100 5.18 -3.51 13.81
CA CYS A 100 4.01 -2.75 14.23
C CYS A 100 4.36 -1.26 14.27
N CYS A 101 3.43 -0.40 13.86
CA CYS A 101 3.56 1.04 14.02
C CYS A 101 3.73 1.38 15.51
N SER A 102 4.72 2.20 15.86
CA SER A 102 4.96 2.60 17.25
C SER A 102 3.86 3.47 17.83
N GLY A 103 3.13 4.21 16.97
CA GLY A 103 2.04 5.10 17.39
C GLY A 103 0.70 4.40 17.60
N CYS A 104 0.29 3.56 16.64
CA CYS A 104 -1.03 2.93 16.65
C CYS A 104 -1.04 1.40 16.68
N GLY A 105 0.12 0.72 16.66
CA GLY A 105 0.18 -0.74 16.67
C GLY A 105 -0.29 -1.43 15.38
N ALA A 106 -0.58 -0.67 14.31
CA ALA A 106 -0.97 -1.24 13.03
C ALA A 106 0.16 -2.05 12.37
N PRO A 107 -0.16 -3.11 11.62
CA PRO A 107 0.84 -4.00 11.04
C PRO A 107 1.53 -3.38 9.82
N LEU A 108 2.85 -3.55 9.73
CA LEU A 108 3.76 -2.97 8.74
C LEU A 108 4.75 -4.03 8.24
N CYS A 109 5.14 -3.94 6.97
CA CYS A 109 6.14 -4.87 6.42
C CYS A 109 7.58 -4.54 6.81
N SER A 110 7.84 -3.33 7.32
CA SER A 110 9.15 -2.86 7.80
C SER A 110 9.01 -1.48 8.47
N ASN A 111 10.03 -1.04 9.21
CA ASN A 111 10.08 0.32 9.80
C ASN A 111 10.06 1.43 8.73
N ALA A 112 10.49 1.14 7.50
CA ALA A 112 10.40 2.11 6.41
C ALA A 112 8.94 2.44 6.02
N CYS A 113 8.00 1.54 6.30
CA CYS A 113 6.56 1.77 6.08
C CYS A 113 5.90 2.57 7.20
N GLU A 114 6.57 2.76 8.34
CA GLU A 114 6.06 3.59 9.43
C GLU A 114 6.07 5.08 9.05
N ALA A 115 7.11 5.50 8.32
CA ALA A 115 7.26 6.86 7.82
C ALA A 115 6.49 7.14 6.52
N ASN A 116 5.79 6.15 5.95
CA ASN A 116 5.20 6.25 4.63
C ASN A 116 3.69 5.95 4.67
N ARG A 117 2.89 6.81 4.01
CA ARG A 117 1.51 6.58 3.52
C ARG A 117 0.38 6.23 4.48
N HIS A 118 0.60 5.71 5.68
CA HIS A 118 -0.41 5.84 6.74
C HIS A 118 -0.31 7.28 7.27
N SER A 119 -1.42 8.02 7.26
CA SER A 119 -1.36 9.43 7.61
C SER A 119 -1.26 9.59 9.13
N GLN A 120 -0.80 10.75 9.62
CA GLN A 120 -0.78 11.00 11.06
C GLN A 120 -2.21 11.00 11.64
N GLU A 121 -3.18 11.46 10.84
CA GLU A 121 -4.59 11.42 11.17
C GLU A 121 -5.09 9.98 11.28
N GLU A 122 -4.76 9.12 10.32
CA GLU A 122 -5.09 7.69 10.38
C GLU A 122 -4.45 7.03 11.61
N CYS A 123 -3.17 7.30 11.87
CA CYS A 123 -2.46 6.80 13.05
C CYS A 123 -3.15 7.21 14.36
N HIS A 124 -3.54 8.48 14.48
CA HIS A 124 -4.23 8.99 15.66
C HIS A 124 -5.60 8.35 15.87
N ILE A 125 -6.33 8.06 14.79
CA ILE A 125 -7.63 7.39 14.87
C ILE A 125 -7.47 5.94 15.33
N LEU A 126 -6.42 5.25 14.88
CA LEU A 126 -6.18 3.84 15.17
C LEU A 126 -5.46 3.58 16.51
N SER A 127 -4.89 4.60 17.15
CA SER A 127 -4.17 4.44 18.43
C SER A 127 -5.08 4.34 19.66
N ARG A 128 -6.39 4.15 19.49
CA ARG A 128 -7.41 4.09 20.54
C ARG A 128 -7.96 2.70 20.70
#